data_AF-A0A7C5ZHM6-F1
#
_entry.id   AF-A0A7C5ZHM6-F1
#
_cell.length_a   1.000
_cell.length_b   1.000
_cell.length_c   1.000
_cell.angle_alpha   90.00
_cell.angle_beta   90.00
_cell.angle_gamma   90.00
#
_symmetry.space_group_name_H-M   'P 1'
#
loop_
_entity.id
_entity.type
_entity.pdbx_description
1 polymer ?
#
loop_
_entity_poly.entity_id
_entity_poly.type
_entity_poly.pdbx_seq_one_letter_code
_entity_poly.pdbx_strand_id
1 'polypeptide(L)'
;LSLVIARIRYGKADVLLSCAGILAGLVSITAAAGTVRSPAAFVIGAVAGILVPWMLISFDLRLKLDDPAGVVAIHGVGAVWALLAAGIFRYASFQQCLVGLAIQALAIGAVISLVFACTAALMLALHATTGLRAADADEYDGLDLVEHDINAHPDFQQTMIKSYHLREA
;
A
#
# COMPACT_ATOMS: atom_id res chain seq x y z
N LEU A 1 16.36 6.29 1.78
CA LEU A 1 16.78 5.10 2.55
C LEU A 1 16.35 3.80 1.87
N SER A 2 15.09 3.69 1.43
CA SER A 2 14.59 2.60 0.58
C SER A 2 15.48 2.25 -0.61
N LEU A 3 15.96 3.25 -1.36
CA LEU A 3 16.90 3.04 -2.48
C LEU A 3 18.19 2.32 -2.05
N VAL A 4 18.74 2.67 -0.89
CA VAL A 4 19.96 2.03 -0.34
C VAL A 4 19.65 0.59 0.05
N ILE A 5 18.49 0.35 0.67
CA ILE A 5 18.03 -1.02 1.00
C ILE A 5 17.89 -1.86 -0.26
N ALA A 6 17.27 -1.31 -1.32
CA ALA A 6 17.15 -1.98 -2.61
C ALA A 6 18.52 -2.37 -3.18
N ARG A 7 19.46 -1.43 -3.18
CA ARG A 7 20.84 -1.63 -3.65
C ARG A 7 21.57 -2.73 -2.87
N ILE A 8 21.45 -2.73 -1.54
CA ILE A 8 22.08 -3.73 -0.68
C ILE A 8 21.46 -5.11 -0.89
N ARG A 9 20.12 -5.20 -0.99
CA ARG A 9 19.40 -6.48 -1.06
C ARG A 9 19.45 -7.11 -2.44
N TYR A 10 19.33 -6.31 -3.50
CA TYR A 10 19.17 -6.79 -4.88
C TYR A 10 20.36 -6.46 -5.78
N GLY A 11 21.41 -5.80 -5.25
CA GLY A 11 22.60 -5.40 -6.02
C GLY A 11 22.37 -4.23 -6.99
N LYS A 12 21.12 -3.76 -7.16
CA LYS A 12 20.72 -2.70 -8.09
C LYS A 12 19.67 -1.79 -7.47
N ALA A 13 19.50 -0.59 -8.06
CA ALA A 13 18.39 0.26 -7.67
C ALA A 13 17.09 -0.40 -8.11
N ASP A 14 16.10 -0.38 -7.23
CA ASP A 14 14.74 -0.79 -7.54
C ASP A 14 13.84 0.44 -7.50
N VAL A 15 13.21 0.77 -8.62
CA VAL A 15 12.37 1.98 -8.76
C VAL A 15 11.11 1.85 -7.91
N LEU A 16 10.45 0.69 -7.93
CA LEU A 16 9.21 0.46 -7.20
C LEU A 16 9.44 0.57 -5.70
N LEU A 17 10.49 -0.08 -5.17
CA LEU A 17 10.84 -0.02 -3.76
C LEU A 17 11.30 1.38 -3.35
N SER A 18 11.97 2.11 -4.25
CA SER A 18 12.38 3.49 -4.01
C SER A 18 11.17 4.42 -3.90
N CYS A 19 10.24 4.35 -4.85
CA CYS A 19 8.99 5.10 -4.86
C CYS A 19 8.12 4.75 -3.65
N ALA A 20 7.98 3.47 -3.33
CA ALA A 20 7.28 3.02 -2.13
C ALA A 20 7.87 3.65 -0.85
N GLY A 21 9.20 3.78 -0.76
CA GLY A 21 9.84 4.47 0.36
C GLY A 21 9.60 5.99 0.40
N ILE A 22 9.47 6.65 -0.74
CA ILE A 22 9.09 8.08 -0.81
C ILE A 22 7.65 8.25 -0.30
N LEU A 23 6.72 7.44 -0.82
CA LEU A 23 5.32 7.45 -0.40
C LEU A 23 5.19 7.09 1.09
N ALA A 24 5.95 6.11 1.58
CA ALA A 24 6.00 5.75 2.99
C ALA A 24 6.37 6.94 3.88
N GLY A 25 7.38 7.74 3.48
CA GLY A 25 7.76 8.95 4.19
C GLY A 25 6.65 10.00 4.22
N LEU A 26 5.96 10.20 3.09
CA LEU A 26 4.84 11.14 2.97
C LEU A 26 3.63 10.71 3.82
N VAL A 27 3.25 9.44 3.75
CA VAL A 27 2.17 8.87 4.60
C VAL A 27 2.54 9.02 6.07
N SER A 28 3.77 8.67 6.45
CA SER A 28 4.20 8.63 7.85
C SER A 28 4.26 9.99 8.53
N ILE A 29 4.50 11.08 7.79
CA ILE A 29 4.50 12.43 8.36
C ILE A 29 3.09 13.02 8.51
N THR A 30 2.09 12.49 7.79
CA THR A 30 0.74 13.06 7.68
C THR A 30 0.08 13.34 9.04
N ALA A 31 0.17 12.40 9.99
CA ALA A 31 -0.44 12.54 11.31
C ALA A 31 0.25 13.57 12.22
N ALA A 32 1.48 13.97 11.88
CA ALA A 32 2.35 14.78 12.73
C ALA A 32 2.79 16.10 12.08
N ALA A 33 2.53 16.30 10.78
CA ALA A 33 3.14 17.34 9.94
C ALA A 33 3.04 18.76 10.52
N GLY A 34 1.90 19.12 11.11
CA GLY A 34 1.68 20.44 11.73
C GLY A 34 2.13 20.56 13.19
N THR A 35 2.70 19.51 13.76
CA THR A 35 2.90 19.41 15.23
C THR A 35 4.32 19.03 15.65
N VAL A 36 5.20 18.64 14.72
CA VAL A 36 6.56 18.21 15.02
C VAL A 36 7.61 19.12 14.37
N ARG A 37 8.81 19.15 14.97
CA ARG A 37 9.95 19.93 14.45
C ARG A 37 10.66 19.16 13.32
N SER A 38 11.40 19.88 12.47
CA SER A 38 12.09 19.31 11.30
C SER A 38 12.99 18.08 11.60
N PRO A 39 13.75 18.03 12.72
CA PRO A 39 14.53 16.83 13.04
C PRO A 39 13.66 15.59 13.31
N ALA A 40 12.51 15.76 13.97
CA ALA A 40 11.57 14.66 14.20
C ALA A 40 10.94 14.21 12.88
N ALA A 41 10.56 15.15 11.98
CA ALA A 41 10.03 14.80 10.67
C ALA A 41 11.01 13.95 9.83
N PHE A 42 12.31 14.28 9.88
CA PHE A 42 13.35 13.47 9.23
C PHE A 42 13.40 12.04 9.80
N VAL A 43 13.37 11.88 11.13
CA VAL A 43 13.39 10.57 11.79
C VAL A 43 12.16 9.75 11.42
N ILE A 44 10.96 10.35 11.45
CA ILE A 44 9.70 9.69 11.09
C ILE A 44 9.77 9.13 9.66
N GLY A 45 10.22 9.94 8.70
CA GLY A 45 10.38 9.54 7.30
C GLY A 45 11.49 8.50 7.11
N ALA A 46 12.61 8.62 7.84
CA ALA A 46 13.70 7.65 7.78
C ALA A 46 13.25 6.26 8.26
N VAL A 47 12.56 6.17 9.40
CA VAL A 47 12.00 4.90 9.89
C VAL A 47 11.02 4.30 8.89
N ALA A 48 10.11 5.11 8.34
CA ALA A 48 9.16 4.68 7.32
C ALA A 48 9.85 4.13 6.06
N GLY A 49 10.91 4.80 5.62
CA GLY A 49 11.71 4.40 4.46
C GLY A 49 12.53 3.12 4.64
N ILE A 50 12.55 2.52 5.84
CA ILE A 50 13.05 1.16 6.11
C ILE A 50 11.87 0.21 6.30
N LEU A 51 10.97 0.57 7.23
CA LEU A 51 9.88 -0.27 7.70
C LEU A 51 8.97 -0.70 6.55
N VAL A 52 8.51 0.26 5.75
CA VAL A 52 7.53 -0.02 4.69
C VAL A 52 8.13 -0.87 3.56
N PRO A 53 9.31 -0.58 3.00
CA PRO A 53 9.97 -1.48 2.04
C PRO A 53 10.15 -2.90 2.57
N TRP A 54 10.51 -3.06 3.84
CA TRP A 54 10.67 -4.37 4.46
C TRP A 54 9.32 -5.11 4.58
N MET A 55 8.25 -4.40 4.93
CA MET A 55 6.90 -4.97 5.01
C MET A 55 6.35 -5.32 3.63
N LEU A 56 6.57 -4.48 2.61
CA LEU A 56 6.17 -4.75 1.23
C LEU A 56 6.77 -6.08 0.74
N ILE A 57 8.07 -6.26 0.91
CA ILE A 57 8.76 -7.50 0.53
C ILE A 57 8.26 -8.69 1.38
N SER A 58 7.92 -8.46 2.65
CA SER A 58 7.45 -9.53 3.54
C SER A 58 6.01 -9.96 3.21
N PHE A 59 5.14 -9.02 2.85
CA PHE A 59 3.76 -9.31 2.43
C PHE A 59 3.74 -10.14 1.15
N ASP A 60 4.54 -9.75 0.16
CA ASP A 60 4.70 -10.50 -1.08
C ASP A 60 5.34 -11.88 -0.81
N LEU A 61 6.61 -11.90 -0.40
CA LEU A 61 7.40 -13.14 -0.41
C LEU A 61 7.11 -14.11 0.75
N ARG A 62 6.53 -13.65 1.86
CA ARG A 62 6.25 -14.50 3.04
C ARG A 62 4.77 -14.74 3.24
N LEU A 63 3.96 -13.68 3.16
CA LEU A 63 2.51 -13.82 3.35
C LEU A 63 1.77 -14.18 2.06
N LYS A 64 2.45 -14.11 0.90
CA LYS A 64 1.87 -14.38 -0.42
C LYS A 64 0.63 -13.52 -0.68
N LEU A 65 0.69 -12.28 -0.22
CA LEU A 65 -0.31 -11.26 -0.47
C LEU A 65 0.16 -10.45 -1.67
N ASP A 66 -0.45 -10.71 -2.83
CA ASP A 66 -0.18 -9.98 -4.06
C ASP A 66 -0.89 -8.62 -4.02
N ASP A 67 -0.15 -7.60 -3.59
CA ASP A 67 -0.55 -6.20 -3.52
C ASP A 67 0.27 -5.40 -4.54
N PRO A 68 -0.17 -5.32 -5.81
CA PRO A 68 0.64 -4.83 -6.92
C PRO A 68 1.08 -3.37 -6.76
N ALA A 69 0.29 -2.57 -6.03
CA ALA A 69 0.61 -1.17 -5.73
C ALA A 69 1.23 -0.98 -4.33
N GLY A 70 1.37 -2.04 -3.54
CA GLY A 70 1.91 -1.99 -2.18
C GLY A 70 1.05 -1.15 -1.21
N VAL A 71 -0.26 -1.03 -1.46
CA VAL A 71 -1.18 -0.19 -0.71
C VAL A 71 -1.21 -0.55 0.77
N VAL A 72 -1.23 -1.84 1.11
CA VAL A 72 -1.30 -2.32 2.50
C VAL A 72 -0.01 -1.97 3.25
N ALA A 73 1.14 -2.11 2.61
CA ALA A 73 2.41 -1.74 3.23
C ALA A 73 2.55 -0.22 3.37
N ILE A 74 2.30 0.53 2.29
CA ILE A 74 2.51 1.98 2.25
C ILE A 74 1.48 2.70 3.13
N HIS A 75 0.19 2.43 2.93
CA HIS A 75 -0.88 3.12 3.63
C HIS A 75 -1.25 2.45 4.94
N GLY A 76 -1.32 1.11 4.99
CA GLY A 76 -1.65 0.39 6.23
C GLY A 76 -0.54 0.52 7.28
N VAL A 77 0.63 -0.06 7.01
CA VAL A 77 1.76 -0.02 7.96
C VAL A 77 2.29 1.40 8.13
N GLY A 78 2.41 2.16 7.03
CA GLY A 78 2.84 3.56 7.09
C GLY A 78 1.91 4.43 7.94
N ALA A 79 0.58 4.26 7.86
CA ALA A 79 -0.34 5.03 8.72
C ALA A 79 -0.27 4.61 10.18
N VAL A 80 -0.12 3.31 10.48
CA VAL A 80 0.11 2.85 11.86
C VAL A 80 1.35 3.52 12.43
N TRP A 81 2.46 3.52 11.69
CA TRP A 81 3.66 4.23 12.10
C TRP A 81 3.42 5.74 12.23
N ALA A 82 2.66 6.36 11.33
CA ALA A 82 2.32 7.79 11.39
C ALA A 82 1.65 8.16 12.71
N LEU A 83 0.62 7.41 13.12
CA LEU A 83 -0.16 7.70 14.33
C LEU A 83 0.69 7.47 15.59
N LEU A 84 1.50 6.40 15.63
CA LEU A 84 2.43 6.15 16.73
C LEU A 84 3.49 7.25 16.82
N ALA A 85 4.09 7.63 15.69
CA ALA A 85 5.07 8.71 15.62
C ALA A 85 4.48 10.04 16.10
N ALA A 86 3.24 10.36 15.74
CA ALA A 86 2.54 11.54 16.24
C ALA A 86 2.37 11.50 17.77
N GLY A 87 2.05 10.34 18.34
CA GLY A 87 1.98 10.15 19.79
C GLY A 87 3.31 10.34 20.52
N ILE A 88 4.42 10.02 19.86
CA ILE A 88 5.78 10.12 20.41
C ILE A 88 6.33 11.54 20.30
N PHE A 89 6.36 12.09 19.08
CA PHE A 89 7.17 13.26 18.74
C PHE A 89 6.46 14.60 18.92
N ARG A 90 5.13 14.60 19.14
CA ARG A 90 4.34 15.83 19.33
C ARG A 90 4.58 16.50 20.69
N TYR A 91 4.93 15.73 21.71
CA TYR A 91 4.96 16.22 23.09
C TYR A 91 6.39 16.33 23.62
N ALA A 92 6.63 17.29 24.51
CA ALA A 92 7.94 17.49 25.12
C ALA A 92 8.13 16.69 26.42
N SER A 93 7.04 16.39 27.14
CA SER A 93 7.10 15.64 28.39
C SER A 93 6.81 14.15 28.18
N PHE A 94 7.56 13.30 28.87
CA PHE A 94 7.42 11.85 28.77
C PHE A 94 6.01 11.36 29.12
N GLN A 95 5.39 11.93 30.16
CA GLN A 95 4.03 11.58 30.55
C GLN A 95 3.01 11.89 29.44
N GLN A 96 3.14 13.03 28.76
CA GLN A 96 2.29 13.37 27.63
C GLN A 96 2.54 12.47 26.42
N CYS A 97 3.79 12.05 26.17
CA CYS A 97 4.09 11.06 25.14
C CYS A 97 3.39 9.73 25.42
N LEU A 98 3.39 9.25 26.67
CA LEU A 98 2.70 8.00 27.04
C LEU A 98 1.19 8.10 26.84
N VAL A 99 0.58 9.20 27.27
CA VAL A 99 -0.86 9.44 27.06
C VAL A 99 -1.17 9.56 25.56
N GLY A 100 -0.33 10.30 24.82
CA GLY A 100 -0.44 10.45 23.37
C GLY A 100 -0.38 9.11 22.65
N LEU A 101 0.62 8.28 22.96
CA LEU A 101 0.75 6.92 22.43
C LEU A 101 -0.49 6.06 22.74
N ALA A 102 -1.00 6.11 23.96
CA ALA A 102 -2.19 5.33 24.34
C ALA A 102 -3.43 5.77 23.53
N ILE A 103 -3.65 7.07 23.37
CA ILE A 103 -4.74 7.62 22.57
C ILE A 103 -4.59 7.19 21.10
N GLN A 104 -3.38 7.29 20.54
CA GLN A 104 -3.12 6.94 19.15
C GLN A 104 -3.25 5.43 18.90
N ALA A 105 -2.81 4.59 19.84
CA ALA A 105 -3.00 3.15 19.77
C ALA A 105 -4.49 2.77 19.80
N LEU A 106 -5.28 3.42 20.66
CA LEU A 106 -6.73 3.24 20.68
C LEU A 106 -7.37 3.68 19.36
N ALA A 107 -6.96 4.83 18.82
CA ALA A 107 -7.45 5.33 17.53
C ALA A 107 -7.12 4.37 16.38
N ILE A 108 -5.89 3.84 16.33
CA ILE A 108 -5.48 2.82 15.35
C ILE A 108 -6.40 1.60 15.44
N GLY A 109 -6.59 1.06 16.65
CA GLY A 109 -7.46 -0.11 16.86
C GLY A 109 -8.91 0.16 16.44
N ALA A 110 -9.45 1.32 16.79
CA ALA A 110 -10.81 1.71 16.44
C ALA A 110 -10.99 1.85 14.91
N VAL A 111 -10.08 2.54 14.24
CA VAL A 111 -10.13 2.76 12.78
C VAL A 111 -9.95 1.44 12.03
N ILE A 112 -8.96 0.63 12.40
CA ILE A 112 -8.75 -0.68 11.77
C ILE A 112 -9.99 -1.55 11.94
N SER A 113 -10.55 -1.64 13.15
CA SER A 113 -11.72 -2.48 13.42
C SER A 113 -12.94 -2.03 12.61
N LEU A 114 -13.22 -0.72 12.60
CA LEU A 114 -14.35 -0.16 11.86
C LEU A 114 -14.19 -0.36 10.35
N VAL A 115 -13.06 0.06 9.78
CA VAL A 115 -12.82 0.00 8.34
C VAL A 115 -12.78 -1.45 7.88
N PHE A 116 -12.08 -2.33 8.59
CA PHE A 116 -12.03 -3.75 8.24
C PHE A 116 -13.42 -4.39 8.30
N ALA A 117 -14.21 -4.11 9.35
CA ALA A 117 -15.57 -4.66 9.45
C ALA A 117 -16.48 -4.17 8.31
N CYS A 118 -16.47 -2.87 8.02
CA CYS A 118 -17.27 -2.29 6.93
C CYS A 118 -16.83 -2.81 5.56
N THR A 119 -15.53 -2.83 5.28
CA THR A 119 -14.99 -3.32 4.01
C THR A 119 -15.23 -4.82 3.86
N ALA A 120 -15.02 -5.63 4.89
CA ALA A 120 -15.29 -7.06 4.84
C ALA A 120 -16.78 -7.34 4.59
N ALA A 121 -17.68 -6.63 5.29
CA ALA A 121 -19.12 -6.77 5.06
C ALA A 121 -19.51 -6.42 3.61
N LEU A 122 -18.98 -5.31 3.07
CA LEU A 122 -19.21 -4.92 1.69
C LEU A 122 -18.66 -5.94 0.69
N MET A 123 -17.40 -6.38 0.87
CA MET A 123 -16.77 -7.35 -0.01
C MET A 123 -17.52 -8.69 0.02
N LEU A 124 -17.95 -9.16 1.18
CA LEU A 124 -18.76 -10.38 1.30
C LEU A 124 -20.12 -10.24 0.61
N ALA A 125 -20.77 -9.07 0.73
CA ALA A 125 -22.03 -8.80 0.04
C ALA A 125 -21.86 -8.78 -1.49
N LEU A 126 -20.78 -8.18 -2.00
CA LEU A 126 -20.45 -8.20 -3.42
C LEU A 126 -20.09 -9.60 -3.90
N HIS A 127 -19.32 -10.35 -3.12
CA HIS A 127 -18.98 -11.74 -3.42
C HIS A 127 -20.23 -12.62 -3.56
N ALA A 128 -21.25 -12.40 -2.74
CA ALA A 128 -22.51 -13.13 -2.78
C ALA A 128 -23.45 -12.72 -3.92
N THR A 129 -23.23 -11.57 -4.57
CA THR A 129 -24.15 -11.01 -5.58
C THR A 129 -23.53 -10.95 -6.97
N THR A 130 -22.45 -10.20 -7.16
CA THR A 130 -21.80 -9.95 -8.46
C THR A 130 -20.49 -10.70 -8.64
N GLY A 131 -19.89 -11.21 -7.56
CA GLY A 131 -18.51 -11.69 -7.57
C GLY A 131 -17.50 -10.55 -7.36
N LEU A 132 -16.25 -10.92 -7.07
CA LEU A 132 -15.14 -9.98 -6.78
C LEU A 132 -13.95 -10.14 -7.73
N ARG A 133 -13.88 -11.22 -8.50
CA ARG A 133 -12.78 -11.53 -9.41
C ARG A 133 -13.33 -11.78 -10.80
N ALA A 134 -12.52 -11.42 -11.80
CA ALA A 134 -12.74 -11.81 -13.18
C ALA A 134 -12.72 -13.34 -13.32
N ALA A 135 -13.28 -13.86 -14.42
CA ALA A 135 -13.06 -15.26 -14.78
C ALA A 135 -11.59 -15.46 -15.15
N ASP A 136 -11.05 -16.67 -14.90
CA ASP A 136 -9.63 -16.94 -15.16
C ASP A 136 -9.22 -16.64 -16.61
N ALA A 137 -10.06 -17.00 -17.59
CA ALA A 137 -9.82 -16.70 -19.01
C ALA A 137 -9.73 -15.19 -19.27
N ASP A 138 -10.63 -14.41 -18.68
CA ASP A 138 -10.67 -12.96 -18.84
C ASP A 138 -9.47 -12.28 -18.14
N GLU A 139 -9.02 -12.85 -17.02
CA GLU A 139 -7.81 -12.41 -16.31
C GLU A 139 -6.54 -12.66 -17.15
N TYR A 140 -6.47 -13.78 -17.88
CA TYR A 140 -5.36 -14.10 -18.78
C TYR A 140 -5.31 -13.20 -20.02
N ASP A 141 -6.46 -12.94 -20.65
CA ASP A 141 -6.52 -12.14 -21.88
C ASP A 141 -6.44 -10.62 -21.61
N GLY A 142 -6.81 -10.21 -20.40
CA GLY A 142 -6.74 -8.85 -19.89
C GLY A 142 -8.09 -8.13 -19.93
N LEU A 143 -8.43 -7.48 -18.82
CA LEU A 143 -9.72 -6.81 -18.63
C LEU A 143 -9.99 -5.67 -19.61
N ASP A 144 -8.94 -4.97 -20.06
CA ASP A 144 -9.07 -3.91 -21.07
C ASP A 144 -9.61 -4.46 -22.40
N LEU A 145 -9.23 -5.68 -22.78
CA LEU A 145 -9.73 -6.32 -23.99
C LEU A 145 -11.15 -6.85 -23.78
N VAL A 146 -11.39 -7.56 -22.67
CA VAL A 146 -12.67 -8.24 -22.43
C VAL A 146 -13.82 -7.25 -22.17
N GLU A 147 -13.56 -6.21 -21.39
CA GLU A 147 -14.60 -5.25 -20.99
C GLU A 147 -14.71 -4.05 -21.95
N HIS A 148 -13.60 -3.66 -22.59
CA HIS A 148 -13.52 -2.40 -23.34
C HIS A 148 -13.09 -2.58 -24.81
N ASP A 149 -12.78 -3.80 -25.27
CA ASP A 149 -12.27 -4.11 -26.63
C ASP A 149 -11.10 -3.21 -27.07
N ILE A 150 -10.28 -2.79 -26.10
CA ILE A 150 -9.08 -1.98 -26.33
C ILE A 150 -7.84 -2.73 -25.87
N ASN A 151 -6.76 -2.59 -26.63
CA ASN A 151 -5.46 -3.12 -26.25
C ASN A 151 -4.60 -2.01 -25.63
N ALA A 152 -4.59 -1.93 -24.29
CA ALA A 152 -3.78 -0.96 -23.55
C ALA A 152 -2.28 -1.33 -23.53
N HIS A 153 -1.95 -2.58 -23.84
CA HIS A 153 -0.61 -3.14 -23.72
C HIS A 153 -0.17 -3.81 -25.04
N PRO A 154 0.22 -3.01 -26.06
CA PRO A 154 0.55 -3.52 -27.40
C PRO A 154 1.71 -4.52 -27.41
N ASP A 155 2.52 -4.56 -26.35
CA ASP A 155 3.69 -5.42 -26.20
C ASP A 155 3.37 -6.78 -25.53
N PHE A 156 2.18 -6.94 -24.93
CA PHE A 156 1.74 -8.23 -24.41
C PHE A 156 1.06 -9.03 -25.52
N GLN A 157 1.55 -10.24 -25.80
CA GLN A 157 0.88 -11.15 -26.74
C GLN A 157 -0.44 -11.63 -26.12
N GLN A 158 -1.53 -10.94 -26.43
CA GLN A 158 -2.87 -11.41 -26.11
C GLN A 158 -3.16 -12.66 -26.96
N THR A 159 -3.46 -13.77 -26.31
CA THR A 159 -3.76 -15.04 -26.96
C THR A 159 -5.09 -14.96 -27.70
N MET A 160 -5.04 -14.63 -29.00
CA MET A 160 -6.02 -15.01 -30.02
C MET A 160 -7.52 -14.97 -29.59
N ILE A 161 -7.98 -13.91 -28.92
CA ILE A 161 -9.39 -13.56 -29.00
C ILE A 161 -9.59 -12.83 -30.32
N LYS A 162 -10.52 -13.34 -31.13
CA LYS A 162 -11.05 -12.66 -32.32
C LYS A 162 -11.66 -11.33 -31.88
N SER A 163 -10.88 -10.24 -31.93
CA SER A 163 -11.43 -8.89 -31.87
C SER A 163 -12.50 -8.77 -32.94
N TYR A 164 -13.56 -7.99 -32.67
CA TYR A 164 -14.68 -7.83 -33.60
C TYR A 164 -14.19 -7.40 -35.00
N HIS A 165 -13.12 -6.60 -35.03
CA HIS A 165 -12.44 -6.11 -36.24
C HIS A 165 -11.73 -7.18 -37.07
N LEU A 166 -11.43 -8.37 -36.53
CA LEU A 166 -10.86 -9.50 -37.27
C LEU A 166 -11.93 -10.49 -37.77
N ARG A 167 -13.22 -10.21 -37.55
CA ARG A 167 -14.33 -11.00 -38.13
C ARG A 167 -14.76 -10.53 -39.52
N GLU A 168 -14.34 -9.33 -39.91
CA GLU A 168 -14.72 -8.69 -41.18
C GLU A 168 -13.59 -8.61 -42.22
N ALA A 169 -12.45 -9.27 -41.96
CA ALA A 169 -11.32 -9.42 -42.88
C ALA A 169 -11.09 -10.90 -43.20
#